data_AF-A0AAD5WY35-F1
#
_entry.id   AF-A0AAD5WY35-F1
#
_cell.length_a   1.000
_cell.length_b   1.000
_cell.length_c   1.000
_cell.angle_alpha   90.00
_cell.angle_beta   90.00
_cell.angle_gamma   90.00
#
_symmetry.space_group_name_H-M   'P 1'
#
loop_
_entity.id
_entity.type
_entity.pdbx_description
1 polymer ?
#
loop_
_entity_poly.entity_id
_entity_poly.type
_entity_poly.pdbx_seq_one_letter_code
_entity_poly.pdbx_strand_id
1 'polypeptide(L)'
;MTSPHATPPPSSTPSLTQTFHSIRPQQFTTSPLIDTELHKILLLLLRDYISSWYTSISTDPDFLTHLISLLSSIISTLETRLQSIDWVLLLCRDLPEILRRHFHDFRHCKEKLGTAYAGGCERQGLEGLFSGVQPHFALRGGEGTEREYLRRVVEVLMEVVVPEREMRSETVRFLGRE
;
A
#
# COMPACT_ATOMS: atom_id res chain seq x y z
N MET A 1 16.68 -60.90 23.01
CA MET A 1 17.28 -59.84 22.17
C MET A 1 16.28 -59.47 21.09
N THR A 2 15.39 -58.52 21.36
CA THR A 2 14.45 -57.98 20.37
C THR A 2 14.37 -56.48 20.61
N SER A 3 15.05 -55.73 19.75
CA SER A 3 15.08 -54.26 19.76
C SER A 3 13.79 -53.74 19.13
N PRO A 4 13.09 -52.75 19.72
CA PRO A 4 11.89 -52.19 19.11
C PRO A 4 12.26 -51.19 18.01
N HIS A 5 11.63 -51.40 16.86
CA HIS A 5 11.65 -50.57 15.66
C HIS A 5 11.07 -49.18 15.97
N ALA A 6 11.93 -48.16 16.06
CA ALA A 6 11.52 -46.78 16.20
C ALA A 6 10.89 -46.27 14.89
N THR A 7 9.57 -46.11 14.90
CA THR A 7 8.85 -45.30 13.90
C THR A 7 9.17 -43.83 14.12
N PRO A 8 9.61 -43.07 13.08
CA PRO A 8 9.76 -41.63 13.20
C PRO A 8 8.38 -40.95 13.25
N PRO A 9 8.19 -39.86 14.01
CA PRO A 9 6.92 -39.15 14.09
C PRO A 9 6.65 -38.33 12.80
N PRO A 10 5.39 -38.27 12.31
CA PRO A 10 5.00 -37.35 11.26
C PRO A 10 4.62 -36.00 11.88
N SER A 11 5.53 -35.03 11.83
CA SER A 11 5.19 -33.63 12.11
C SER A 11 6.14 -32.69 11.37
N SER A 12 6.11 -32.77 10.04
CA SER A 12 6.65 -31.72 9.18
C SER A 12 5.58 -30.63 9.06
N THR A 13 5.64 -29.63 9.94
CA THR A 13 4.98 -28.35 9.67
C THR A 13 5.48 -27.87 8.31
N PRO A 14 4.58 -27.58 7.35
CA PRO A 14 5.00 -27.11 6.04
C PRO A 14 5.78 -25.81 6.23
N SER A 15 6.97 -25.73 5.63
CA SER A 15 7.73 -24.48 5.64
C SER A 15 6.90 -23.40 4.96
N LEU A 16 7.07 -22.12 5.36
CA LEU A 16 6.33 -21.00 4.76
C LEU A 16 6.43 -21.00 3.23
N THR A 17 7.60 -21.34 2.70
CA THR A 17 7.86 -21.50 1.27
C THR A 17 7.01 -22.62 0.66
N GLN A 18 6.81 -23.73 1.36
CA GLN A 18 5.97 -24.84 0.92
C GLN A 18 4.47 -24.51 0.96
N THR A 19 4.00 -23.82 2.01
CA THR A 19 2.62 -23.32 2.08
C THR A 19 2.34 -22.30 0.99
N PHE A 20 3.29 -21.40 0.73
CA PHE A 20 3.19 -20.39 -0.32
C PHE A 20 3.23 -20.98 -1.73
N HIS A 21 4.05 -22.01 -1.99
CA HIS A 21 4.07 -22.72 -3.28
C HIS A 21 2.89 -23.69 -3.49
N SER A 22 2.27 -24.17 -2.41
CA SER A 22 1.06 -25.00 -2.45
C SER A 22 -0.16 -24.19 -2.88
N ILE A 23 -0.18 -22.91 -2.52
CA ILE A 23 -1.12 -21.94 -3.08
C ILE A 23 -0.70 -21.75 -4.54
N ARG A 24 -1.62 -22.02 -5.48
CA ARG A 24 -1.41 -21.96 -6.93
C ARG A 24 -0.46 -20.81 -7.31
N PRO A 25 0.44 -20.97 -8.30
CA PRO A 25 1.14 -19.83 -8.88
C PRO A 25 0.07 -18.89 -9.45
N GLN A 26 -0.30 -17.88 -8.67
CA GLN A 26 -1.29 -16.91 -9.07
C GLN A 26 -0.55 -15.96 -10.00
N GLN A 27 -0.96 -15.98 -11.27
CA GLN A 27 -0.57 -14.92 -12.18
C GLN A 27 -1.23 -13.65 -11.66
N PHE A 28 -0.42 -12.76 -11.10
CA PHE A 28 -0.89 -11.49 -10.56
C PHE A 28 -1.02 -10.46 -11.68
N THR A 29 -0.12 -10.55 -12.66
CA THR A 29 0.04 -9.61 -13.76
C THR A 29 0.12 -10.33 -15.10
N THR A 30 0.12 -9.55 -16.18
CA THR A 30 0.31 -10.08 -17.54
C THR A 30 1.77 -10.52 -17.79
N SER A 31 2.71 -10.16 -16.91
CA SER A 31 4.14 -10.43 -17.08
C SER A 31 4.64 -11.47 -16.08
N PRO A 32 5.11 -12.65 -16.53
CA PRO A 32 5.61 -13.69 -15.63
C PRO A 32 6.87 -13.29 -14.87
N LEU A 33 7.65 -12.35 -15.41
CA LEU A 33 8.85 -11.82 -14.76
C LEU A 33 8.47 -10.95 -13.56
N ILE A 34 7.47 -10.08 -13.73
CA ILE A 34 6.95 -9.24 -12.64
C ILE A 34 6.33 -10.11 -11.56
N ASP A 35 5.54 -11.11 -11.96
CA ASP A 35 4.95 -12.06 -11.03
C ASP A 35 6.04 -12.73 -10.18
N THR A 36 7.11 -13.22 -10.80
CA THR A 36 8.21 -13.88 -10.06
C THR A 36 8.80 -12.98 -8.98
N GLU A 37 9.02 -11.69 -9.28
CA GLU A 37 9.54 -10.74 -8.30
C GLU A 37 8.49 -10.37 -7.23
N LEU A 38 7.23 -10.21 -7.60
CA LEU A 38 6.14 -9.99 -6.63
C LEU A 38 6.02 -11.16 -5.65
N HIS A 39 6.14 -12.40 -6.13
CA HIS A 39 6.13 -13.59 -5.27
C HIS A 39 7.29 -13.54 -4.26
N LYS A 40 8.49 -13.13 -4.67
CA LYS A 40 9.64 -12.99 -3.76
C LYS A 40 9.39 -11.90 -2.70
N ILE A 41 8.88 -10.74 -3.11
CA ILE A 41 8.57 -9.64 -2.19
C ILE A 41 7.54 -10.09 -1.16
N LEU A 42 6.46 -10.73 -1.58
CA LEU A 42 5.43 -11.26 -0.68
C LEU A 42 6.02 -12.27 0.30
N LEU A 43 6.85 -13.20 -0.17
CA LEU A 43 7.50 -14.20 0.67
C LEU A 43 8.39 -13.55 1.74
N LEU A 44 9.18 -12.54 1.36
CA LEU A 44 10.03 -11.79 2.30
C LEU A 44 9.16 -11.04 3.33
N LEU A 45 8.08 -10.41 2.90
CA LEU A 45 7.15 -9.71 3.79
C LEU A 45 6.51 -10.66 4.81
N LEU A 46 6.01 -11.81 4.34
CA LEU A 46 5.41 -12.85 5.19
C LEU A 46 6.42 -13.42 6.19
N ARG A 47 7.65 -13.67 5.76
CA ARG A 47 8.71 -14.23 6.62
C ARG A 47 9.14 -13.22 7.69
N ASP A 48 9.46 -12.00 7.29
CA ASP A 48 10.14 -11.04 8.18
C ASP A 48 9.15 -10.30 9.08
N TYR A 49 7.97 -9.94 8.55
CA TYR A 49 7.01 -9.09 9.26
C TYR A 49 5.83 -9.83 9.87
N ILE A 50 5.47 -11.02 9.38
CA ILE A 50 4.28 -11.74 9.88
C ILE A 50 4.69 -12.95 10.69
N SER A 51 5.58 -13.79 10.16
CA SER A 51 5.96 -15.04 10.81
C SER A 51 6.67 -14.80 12.14
N SER A 52 7.46 -13.72 12.25
CA SER A 52 8.22 -13.38 13.45
C SER A 52 7.36 -13.25 14.71
N TRP A 53 6.16 -12.68 14.61
CA TRP A 53 5.23 -12.58 15.73
C TRP A 53 4.12 -13.64 15.69
N TYR A 54 3.65 -14.03 14.51
CA TYR A 54 2.52 -14.94 14.38
C TYR A 54 2.84 -16.34 14.95
N THR A 55 4.04 -16.87 14.69
CA THR A 55 4.46 -18.18 15.22
C THR A 55 4.53 -18.21 16.75
N SER A 56 4.67 -17.04 17.38
CA SER A 56 4.69 -16.91 18.84
C SER A 56 3.28 -16.89 19.45
N ILE A 57 2.25 -16.57 18.66
CA ILE A 57 0.86 -16.44 19.11
C ILE A 57 0.03 -17.68 18.72
N SER A 58 0.22 -18.22 17.52
CA SER A 58 -0.57 -19.34 16.98
C SER A 58 0.28 -20.26 16.08
N THR A 59 -0.09 -21.53 16.03
CA THR A 59 0.47 -22.54 15.12
C THR A 59 -0.42 -22.84 13.92
N ASP A 60 -1.51 -22.09 13.75
CA ASP A 60 -2.49 -22.29 12.68
C ASP A 60 -1.94 -21.84 11.30
N PRO A 61 -1.77 -22.75 10.33
CA PRO A 61 -1.31 -22.39 8.99
C PRO A 61 -2.38 -21.70 8.11
N ASP A 62 -3.66 -21.76 8.51
CA ASP A 62 -4.75 -21.28 7.67
C ASP A 62 -4.73 -19.75 7.54
N PHE A 63 -4.39 -19.02 8.60
CA PHE A 63 -4.27 -17.56 8.56
C PHE A 63 -3.32 -17.07 7.46
N LEU A 64 -2.12 -17.66 7.37
CA LEU A 64 -1.13 -17.27 6.36
C LEU A 64 -1.66 -17.55 4.95
N THR A 65 -2.34 -18.69 4.77
CA THR A 65 -2.96 -19.09 3.50
C THR A 65 -4.05 -18.12 3.07
N HIS A 66 -4.91 -17.71 4.00
CA HIS A 66 -5.94 -16.69 3.78
C HIS A 66 -5.32 -15.34 3.43
N LEU A 67 -4.29 -14.91 4.15
CA LEU A 67 -3.62 -13.63 3.92
C LEU A 67 -2.93 -13.57 2.55
N ILE A 68 -2.26 -14.64 2.13
CA ILE A 68 -1.65 -14.74 0.80
C ILE A 68 -2.75 -14.64 -0.28
N SER A 69 -3.86 -15.34 -0.10
CA SER A 69 -4.99 -15.30 -1.03
C SER A 69 -5.63 -13.91 -1.12
N LEU A 70 -5.71 -13.19 0.01
CA LEU A 70 -6.17 -11.81 0.09
C LEU A 70 -5.25 -10.86 -0.68
N LEU A 71 -3.95 -10.89 -0.38
CA LEU A 71 -2.94 -10.04 -1.03
C LEU A 71 -2.93 -10.27 -2.54
N SER A 72 -3.02 -11.52 -2.96
CA SER A 72 -3.07 -11.90 -4.37
C SER A 72 -4.30 -11.36 -5.09
N SER A 73 -5.46 -11.40 -4.41
CA SER A 73 -6.69 -10.80 -4.92
C SER A 73 -6.58 -9.29 -5.06
N ILE A 74 -5.96 -8.62 -4.08
CA ILE A 74 -5.70 -7.18 -4.09
C ILE A 74 -4.81 -6.80 -5.28
N ILE A 75 -3.70 -7.51 -5.47
CA ILE A 75 -2.76 -7.24 -6.57
C ILE A 75 -3.45 -7.44 -7.93
N SER A 76 -4.25 -8.50 -8.08
CA SER A 76 -5.00 -8.77 -9.33
C SER A 76 -6.03 -7.66 -9.64
N THR A 77 -6.73 -7.16 -8.62
CA THR A 77 -7.64 -6.01 -8.76
C THR A 77 -6.88 -4.76 -9.18
N LEU A 78 -5.72 -4.49 -8.57
CA LEU A 78 -4.88 -3.35 -8.93
C LEU A 78 -4.37 -3.44 -10.37
N GLU A 79 -3.90 -4.61 -10.79
CA GLU A 79 -3.45 -4.86 -12.16
C GLU A 79 -4.58 -4.58 -13.17
N THR A 80 -5.77 -5.12 -12.92
CA THR A 80 -6.93 -4.90 -13.81
C THR A 80 -7.26 -3.42 -13.95
N ARG A 81 -7.13 -2.65 -12.86
CA ARG A 81 -7.35 -1.20 -12.89
C ARG A 81 -6.21 -0.45 -13.57
N LEU A 82 -4.96 -0.87 -13.38
CA LEU A 82 -3.80 -0.29 -14.07
C LEU A 82 -3.88 -0.52 -15.58
N GLN A 83 -4.40 -1.66 -16.01
CA GLN A 83 -4.62 -1.95 -17.42
C GLN A 83 -5.74 -1.13 -18.06
N SER A 84 -6.74 -0.71 -17.28
CA SER A 84 -7.85 0.11 -17.79
C SER A 84 -7.54 1.60 -17.87
N ILE A 85 -6.40 2.04 -17.32
CA ILE A 85 -5.95 3.43 -17.38
C ILE A 85 -5.36 3.74 -18.76
N ASP A 86 -5.80 4.86 -19.34
CA ASP A 86 -5.15 5.44 -20.52
C ASP A 86 -3.84 6.11 -20.11
N TRP A 87 -2.75 5.35 -20.24
CA TRP A 87 -1.40 5.80 -19.92
C TRP A 87 -0.93 6.98 -20.76
N VAL A 88 -1.38 7.10 -22.02
CA VAL A 88 -0.99 8.20 -22.90
C VAL A 88 -1.59 9.49 -22.40
N LEU A 89 -2.89 9.48 -22.09
CA LEU A 89 -3.58 10.65 -21.56
C LEU A 89 -3.05 11.03 -20.18
N LEU A 90 -2.79 10.06 -19.30
CA LEU A 90 -2.23 10.31 -17.98
C LEU A 90 -0.83 10.96 -18.08
N LEU A 91 0.08 10.38 -18.87
CA LEU A 91 1.48 10.79 -18.92
C LEU A 91 1.72 12.02 -19.81
N CYS A 92 0.99 12.16 -20.91
CA CYS A 92 1.22 13.23 -21.87
C CYS A 92 0.34 14.46 -21.63
N ARG A 93 -0.79 14.32 -20.93
CA ARG A 93 -1.71 15.45 -20.67
C ARG A 93 -1.83 15.77 -19.20
N ASP A 94 -2.29 14.82 -18.39
CA ASP A 94 -2.71 15.12 -17.02
C ASP A 94 -1.52 15.41 -16.11
N LEU A 95 -0.48 14.59 -16.16
CA LEU A 95 0.73 14.76 -15.36
C LEU A 95 1.48 16.06 -15.71
N PRO A 96 1.76 16.37 -16.99
CA PRO A 96 2.39 17.64 -17.36
C PRO A 96 1.56 18.85 -16.96
N GLU A 97 0.23 18.77 -17.01
CA GLU A 97 -0.66 19.86 -16.60
C GLU A 97 -0.62 20.10 -15.10
N ILE A 98 -0.55 19.03 -14.28
CA ILE A 98 -0.35 19.16 -12.83
C ILE A 98 1.02 19.80 -12.53
N LEU A 99 2.08 19.33 -13.18
CA LEU A 99 3.43 19.90 -13.00
C LEU A 99 3.50 21.36 -13.45
N ARG A 100 2.90 21.69 -14.60
CA ARG A 100 2.85 23.06 -15.13
C ARG A 100 2.19 23.99 -14.13
N ARG A 101 1.03 23.59 -13.57
CA ARG A 101 0.34 24.36 -12.51
C ARG A 101 1.20 24.52 -11.28
N HIS A 102 1.82 23.45 -10.80
CA HIS A 102 2.72 23.50 -9.64
C HIS A 102 3.88 24.48 -9.86
N PHE A 103 4.58 24.39 -10.99
CA PHE A 103 5.70 25.29 -11.30
C PHE A 103 5.26 26.74 -11.50
N HIS A 104 4.10 26.95 -12.12
CA HIS A 104 3.52 28.29 -12.28
C HIS A 104 3.25 28.92 -10.91
N ASP A 105 2.58 28.20 -10.02
CA ASP A 105 2.23 28.70 -8.69
C ASP A 105 3.47 28.90 -7.81
N PHE A 106 4.45 28.00 -7.92
CA PHE A 106 5.74 28.14 -7.26
C PHE A 106 6.49 29.40 -7.70
N ARG A 107 6.59 29.64 -9.02
CA ARG A 107 7.26 30.83 -9.57
C ARG A 107 6.53 32.11 -9.13
N HIS A 108 5.20 32.09 -9.19
CA HIS A 108 4.37 33.20 -8.72
C HIS A 108 4.59 33.52 -7.24
N CYS A 109 4.68 32.50 -6.38
CA CYS A 109 4.99 32.71 -4.96
C CYS A 109 6.42 33.23 -4.76
N LYS A 110 7.38 32.73 -5.54
CA LYS A 110 8.78 33.17 -5.49
C LYS A 110 8.97 34.61 -5.94
N GLU A 111 8.25 35.06 -6.96
CA GLU A 111 8.29 36.45 -7.44
C GLU A 111 7.66 37.43 -6.43
N LYS A 112 6.63 36.97 -5.70
CA LYS A 112 6.00 37.77 -4.64
C LYS A 112 6.86 37.87 -3.37
N LEU A 113 7.75 36.91 -3.15
CA LEU A 113 8.62 36.86 -1.97
C LEU A 113 9.58 38.07 -1.96
N GLY A 114 9.52 38.89 -0.91
CA GLY A 114 10.32 40.12 -0.78
C GLY A 114 9.71 41.36 -1.45
N THR A 115 8.46 41.27 -1.92
CA THR A 115 7.67 42.42 -2.36
C THR A 115 6.61 42.79 -1.31
N ALA A 116 6.15 44.04 -1.30
CA ALA A 116 5.06 44.49 -0.42
C ALA A 116 3.74 43.71 -0.61
N TYR A 117 3.60 42.96 -1.72
CA TYR A 117 2.45 42.11 -2.01
C TYR A 117 2.53 40.71 -1.38
N ALA A 118 3.58 40.40 -0.60
CA ALA A 118 3.71 39.18 0.17
C ALA A 118 2.71 39.09 1.34
N GLY A 119 1.88 40.11 1.57
CA GLY A 119 0.75 40.06 2.51
C GLY A 119 1.15 39.75 3.97
N GLY A 120 2.36 40.13 4.39
CA GLY A 120 2.89 39.83 5.72
C GLY A 120 3.39 38.40 5.92
N CYS A 121 3.32 37.54 4.89
CA CYS A 121 3.83 36.16 4.93
C CYS A 121 5.36 36.06 4.78
N GLU A 122 6.09 37.18 4.72
CA GLU A 122 7.57 37.19 4.70
C GLU A 122 8.18 36.39 5.88
N ARG A 123 7.48 36.33 7.03
CA ARG A 123 7.90 35.54 8.20
C ARG A 123 7.75 34.03 8.05
N GLN A 124 6.86 33.55 7.17
CA GLN A 124 6.64 32.12 6.92
C GLN A 124 7.39 31.61 5.68
N GLY A 125 8.06 32.50 4.94
CA GLY A 125 8.82 32.13 3.75
C GLY A 125 7.94 31.63 2.61
N LEU A 126 8.57 30.91 1.68
CA LEU A 126 7.93 30.45 0.43
C LEU A 126 6.82 29.42 0.67
N GLU A 127 6.96 28.59 1.69
CA GLU A 127 6.00 27.53 2.06
C GLU A 127 4.66 28.10 2.55
N GLY A 128 4.69 29.18 3.34
CA GLY A 128 3.46 29.86 3.79
C GLY A 128 2.71 30.50 2.63
N LEU A 129 3.44 31.14 1.71
CA LEU A 129 2.86 31.72 0.50
C LEU A 129 2.27 30.65 -0.41
N PHE A 130 3.00 29.55 -0.62
CA PHE A 130 2.55 28.46 -1.49
C PHE A 130 1.33 27.74 -0.92
N SER A 131 1.30 27.45 0.39
CA SER A 131 0.13 26.85 1.05
C SER A 131 -1.10 27.77 1.05
N GLY A 132 -0.92 29.09 0.97
CA GLY A 132 -1.99 30.05 0.73
C GLY A 132 -2.58 29.99 -0.68
N VAL A 133 -1.74 29.80 -1.70
CA VAL A 133 -2.16 29.67 -3.11
C VAL A 133 -2.76 28.30 -3.40
N GLN A 134 -2.18 27.24 -2.85
CA GLN A 134 -2.60 25.85 -2.98
C GLN A 134 -2.94 25.27 -1.60
N PRO A 135 -4.12 25.61 -1.04
CA PRO A 135 -4.51 25.11 0.26
C PRO A 135 -4.86 23.63 0.21
N HIS A 136 -4.12 22.81 0.96
CA HIS A 136 -4.42 21.39 1.11
C HIS A 136 -4.95 21.07 2.52
N PHE A 137 -6.01 20.26 2.61
CA PHE A 137 -6.67 19.92 3.88
C PHE A 137 -5.68 19.31 4.90
N ALA A 138 -4.80 18.42 4.47
CA ALA A 138 -3.82 17.76 5.33
C ALA A 138 -2.82 18.74 6.00
N LEU A 139 -2.57 19.91 5.39
CA LEU A 139 -1.57 20.87 5.88
C LEU A 139 -2.15 21.96 6.77
N ARG A 140 -3.47 22.00 6.96
CA ARG A 140 -4.16 23.11 7.66
C ARG A 140 -4.19 23.00 9.18
N GLY A 141 -4.10 21.79 9.74
CA GLY A 141 -4.43 21.55 11.14
C GLY A 141 -3.45 20.67 11.92
N GLY A 142 -2.18 20.66 11.54
CA GLY A 142 -1.12 19.88 12.20
C GLY A 142 -1.23 18.37 12.01
N GLU A 143 -0.42 17.60 12.75
CA GLU A 143 -0.25 16.14 12.56
C GLU A 143 -1.57 15.35 12.63
N GLY A 144 -2.52 15.78 13.47
CA GLY A 144 -3.83 15.09 13.61
C GLY A 144 -4.70 15.19 12.36
N THR A 145 -4.62 16.31 11.62
CA THR A 145 -5.43 16.53 10.41
C THR A 145 -4.85 15.77 9.22
N GLU A 146 -3.53 15.69 9.13
CA GLU A 146 -2.85 14.85 8.14
C GLU A 146 -3.22 13.38 8.30
N ARG A 147 -3.18 12.86 9.54
CA ARG A 147 -3.59 11.48 9.82
C ARG A 147 -5.02 11.22 9.40
N GLU A 148 -5.96 12.11 9.74
CA GLU A 148 -7.37 11.91 9.36
C GLU A 148 -7.58 11.97 7.84
N TYR A 149 -6.84 12.84 7.14
CA TYR A 149 -6.84 12.85 5.68
C TYR A 149 -6.37 11.51 5.11
N LEU A 150 -5.25 10.97 5.63
CA LEU A 150 -4.72 9.68 5.19
C LEU A 150 -5.70 8.54 5.50
N ARG A 151 -6.30 8.50 6.69
CA ARG A 151 -7.35 7.53 7.05
C ARG A 151 -8.49 7.54 6.04
N ARG A 152 -8.95 8.74 5.65
CA ARG A 152 -10.04 8.88 4.68
C ARG A 152 -9.65 8.43 3.28
N VAL A 153 -8.41 8.71 2.85
CA VAL A 153 -7.88 8.23 1.58
C VAL A 153 -7.79 6.71 1.58
N VAL A 154 -7.28 6.11 2.66
CA VAL A 154 -7.16 4.66 2.78
C VAL A 154 -8.52 3.99 2.81
N GLU A 155 -9.52 4.56 3.48
CA GLU A 155 -10.90 4.06 3.45
C GLU A 155 -11.44 3.95 2.02
N VAL A 156 -11.27 5.00 1.21
CA VAL A 156 -11.67 4.98 -0.21
C VAL A 156 -10.84 3.97 -1.02
N LEU A 157 -9.54 3.86 -0.75
CA LEU A 157 -8.69 2.87 -1.43
C LEU A 157 -9.10 1.44 -1.07
N MET A 158 -9.47 1.18 0.18
CA MET A 158 -9.93 -0.13 0.63
C MET A 158 -11.20 -0.55 -0.10
N GLU A 159 -12.18 0.35 -0.22
CA GLU A 159 -13.42 0.08 -0.99
C GLU A 159 -13.16 -0.30 -2.44
N VAL A 160 -12.06 0.20 -3.00
CA VAL A 160 -11.73 0.01 -4.41
C VAL A 160 -10.83 -1.20 -4.66
N VAL A 161 -9.96 -1.53 -3.71
CA VAL A 161 -8.89 -2.52 -3.87
C VAL A 161 -9.23 -3.84 -3.20
N VAL A 162 -9.91 -3.80 -2.05
CA VAL A 162 -10.22 -4.98 -1.25
C VAL A 162 -11.52 -5.63 -1.75
N PRO A 163 -11.54 -6.96 -1.97
CA PRO A 163 -12.76 -7.65 -2.36
C PRO A 163 -13.90 -7.46 -1.34
N GLU A 164 -15.13 -7.32 -1.82
CA GLU A 164 -16.32 -7.09 -0.98
C GLU A 164 -16.50 -8.13 0.14
N ARG A 165 -16.08 -9.38 -0.10
CA ARG A 165 -16.17 -10.46 0.89
C ARG A 165 -15.36 -10.17 2.16
N GLU A 166 -14.19 -9.55 1.99
CA GLU A 166 -13.23 -9.26 3.06
C GLU A 166 -13.55 -7.93 3.74
N MET A 167 -14.11 -6.98 2.98
CA MET A 167 -14.64 -5.71 3.49
C MET A 167 -15.77 -5.88 4.51
N ARG A 168 -16.46 -7.03 4.52
CA ARG A 168 -17.47 -7.36 5.55
C ARG A 168 -16.87 -7.62 6.93
N SER A 169 -15.58 -7.94 7.00
CA SER A 169 -14.89 -8.15 8.27
C SER A 169 -14.56 -6.80 8.92
N GLU A 170 -15.13 -6.56 10.10
CA GLU A 170 -14.85 -5.34 10.86
C GLU A 170 -13.37 -5.19 11.20
N THR A 171 -12.69 -6.31 11.48
CA THR A 171 -11.25 -6.34 11.79
C THR A 171 -10.41 -5.88 10.61
N VAL A 172 -10.72 -6.34 9.40
CA VAL A 172 -9.98 -5.95 8.19
C VAL A 172 -10.16 -4.46 7.92
N ARG A 173 -11.40 -3.97 8.02
CA ARG A 173 -11.72 -2.55 7.82
C ARG A 173 -11.06 -1.65 8.87
N PHE A 174 -11.03 -2.08 10.13
CA PHE A 174 -10.38 -1.32 11.20
C PHE A 174 -8.86 -1.31 11.03
N LEU A 175 -8.25 -2.48 10.81
CA LEU A 175 -6.80 -2.60 10.68
C LEU A 175 -6.29 -1.86 9.43
N GLY A 176 -7.03 -1.90 8.33
CA GLY A 176 -6.62 -1.19 7.12
C GLY A 176 -6.74 0.32 7.24
N ARG A 177 -7.58 0.85 8.14
CA ARG A 177 -7.74 2.30 8.34
C ARG A 177 -6.59 2.93 9.13
N GLU A 178 -5.92 2.15 9.99
CA GLU A 178 -4.95 2.66 10.97
C GLU A 178 -3.50 2.53 10.51
#